data_AF-A0A850QBE7-F1
#
_entry.id   AF-A0A850QBE7-F1
#
_cell.length_a   1.000
_cell.length_b   1.000
_cell.length_c   1.000
_cell.angle_alpha   90.00
_cell.angle_beta   90.00
_cell.angle_gamma   90.00
#
_symmetry.space_group_name_H-M   'P 1'
#
loop_
_entity.id
_entity.type
_entity.pdbx_description
1 polymer ?
#
loop_
_entity_poly.entity_id
_entity_poly.type
_entity_poly.pdbx_seq_one_letter_code
_entity_poly.pdbx_strand_id
1 'polypeptide(L)'
;MLGIVIFYAALAAWIPLLYWSAKKKKWALFFMYGGVFAIILNMRYVVEGMEGGIMFFTGIFDVVAHLGIGKGETPAILTTCAGNDCTVLTSYETHPSWAVAFYDRFAQGPSTRVALLYGHIIFNTIALVSATIQIFRPGGQYKAHKLLGRISFVSVVISLTCAGILTAELSDVVAYGHWWTTFGLYFLALTTIVPATLGIVFVVKGDLEKHRIWMWRYTGAIWGAYWIFRAEMLLVDLLVKDAEGLTLAVPSWTSGLIGIALAEIIRRRVDQSTHSSPITA
;
A
#
# COMPACT_ATOMS: atom_id res chain seq x y z
N MET A 1 -8.10 -20.80 -4.27
CA MET A 1 -6.75 -21.29 -4.64
C MET A 1 -6.14 -20.61 -5.87
N LEU A 2 -6.74 -20.67 -7.08
CA LEU A 2 -6.14 -20.11 -8.32
C LEU A 2 -5.73 -18.62 -8.20
N GLY A 3 -6.59 -17.78 -7.62
CA GLY A 3 -6.27 -16.36 -7.43
C GLY A 3 -5.02 -16.10 -6.56
N ILE A 4 -4.80 -16.93 -5.53
CA ILE A 4 -3.64 -16.82 -4.63
C ILE A 4 -2.36 -17.17 -5.41
N VAL A 5 -2.40 -18.23 -6.23
CA VAL A 5 -1.28 -18.60 -7.11
C VAL A 5 -0.97 -17.48 -8.09
N ILE A 6 -1.99 -16.87 -8.70
CA ILE A 6 -1.82 -15.72 -9.61
C ILE A 6 -1.18 -14.53 -8.90
N PHE A 7 -1.58 -14.25 -7.65
CA PHE A 7 -0.96 -13.18 -6.85
C PHE A 7 0.54 -13.40 -6.66
N TYR A 8 0.96 -14.60 -6.23
CA TYR A 8 2.38 -14.90 -6.05
C TYR A 8 3.16 -14.94 -7.37
N ALA A 9 2.55 -15.45 -8.44
CA ALA A 9 3.15 -15.39 -9.77
C ALA A 9 3.34 -13.94 -10.23
N ALA A 10 2.37 -13.06 -9.96
CA ALA A 10 2.47 -11.64 -10.27
C ALA A 10 3.57 -10.94 -9.46
N LEU A 11 3.73 -11.26 -8.17
CA LEU A 11 4.85 -10.78 -7.36
C LEU A 11 6.20 -11.28 -7.88
N ALA A 12 6.29 -12.58 -8.21
CA ALA A 12 7.50 -13.19 -8.74
C ALA A 12 7.92 -12.56 -10.07
N ALA A 13 6.97 -12.22 -10.95
CA ALA A 13 7.24 -11.52 -12.21
C ALA A 13 7.66 -10.05 -11.98
N TRP A 14 7.22 -9.43 -10.88
CA TRP A 14 7.54 -8.04 -10.58
C TRP A 14 8.98 -7.82 -10.10
N ILE A 15 9.56 -8.80 -9.40
CA ILE A 15 10.95 -8.75 -8.90
C ILE A 15 11.98 -8.60 -10.04
N PRO A 16 11.96 -9.40 -11.12
CA PRO A 16 12.82 -9.19 -12.28
C PRO A 16 12.65 -7.81 -12.92
N LEU A 17 11.43 -7.26 -12.95
CA LEU A 17 11.17 -5.91 -13.46
C LEU A 17 11.85 -4.84 -12.60
N LEU A 18 11.88 -5.00 -11.28
CA LEU A 18 12.63 -4.12 -10.38
C LEU A 18 14.12 -4.15 -10.72
N TYR A 19 14.71 -5.35 -10.82
CA TYR A 19 16.12 -5.52 -11.14
C TYR A 19 16.47 -4.91 -12.51
N TRP A 20 15.67 -5.23 -13.54
CA TRP A 20 15.84 -4.67 -14.88
C TRP A 20 15.73 -3.15 -14.89
N SER A 21 14.74 -2.59 -14.19
CA SER A 21 14.50 -1.14 -14.13
C SER A 21 15.65 -0.41 -13.44
N ALA A 22 16.18 -0.98 -12.36
CA ALA A 22 17.36 -0.46 -11.67
C ALA A 22 18.60 -0.50 -12.57
N LYS A 23 18.84 -1.61 -13.28
CA LYS A 23 19.98 -1.78 -14.19
C LYS A 23 19.91 -0.85 -15.40
N LYS A 24 18.73 -0.71 -16.00
CA LYS A 24 18.50 0.11 -17.21
C LYS A 24 18.17 1.57 -16.90
N LYS A 25 18.01 1.93 -15.61
CA LYS A 25 17.51 3.24 -15.15
C LYS A 25 16.16 3.63 -15.79
N LYS A 26 15.35 2.62 -16.19
CA LYS A 26 14.04 2.80 -16.84
C LYS A 26 12.95 2.26 -15.92
N TRP A 27 12.27 3.17 -15.23
CA TRP A 27 11.36 2.80 -14.14
C TRP A 27 9.89 2.66 -14.56
N ALA A 28 9.50 3.20 -15.72
CA ALA A 28 8.10 3.25 -16.14
C ALA A 28 7.41 1.87 -16.13
N LEU A 29 8.06 0.83 -16.66
CA LEU A 29 7.47 -0.50 -16.72
C LEU A 29 7.22 -1.10 -15.33
N PHE A 30 8.19 -0.95 -14.40
CA PHE A 30 8.04 -1.43 -13.03
C PHE A 30 6.86 -0.77 -12.30
N PHE A 31 6.75 0.55 -12.41
CA PHE A 31 5.67 1.32 -11.78
C PHE A 31 4.31 1.06 -12.44
N MET A 32 4.25 0.96 -13.77
CA MET A 32 2.99 0.66 -14.47
C MET A 32 2.49 -0.75 -14.14
N TYR A 33 3.39 -1.74 -14.08
CA TYR A 33 3.03 -3.09 -13.67
C TYR A 33 2.46 -3.10 -12.25
N GLY A 34 3.16 -2.50 -11.28
CA GLY A 34 2.67 -2.42 -9.90
C GLY A 34 1.38 -1.59 -9.78
N GLY A 35 1.19 -0.57 -10.62
CA GLY A 35 -0.06 0.20 -10.67
C GLY A 35 -1.24 -0.65 -11.15
N VAL A 36 -1.08 -1.40 -12.25
CA VAL A 36 -2.11 -2.33 -12.75
C VAL A 36 -2.38 -3.43 -11.75
N PHE A 37 -1.34 -3.98 -11.13
CA PHE A 37 -1.48 -5.00 -10.11
C PHE A 37 -2.26 -4.48 -8.89
N ALA A 38 -2.01 -3.24 -8.45
CA ALA A 38 -2.75 -2.61 -7.37
C ALA A 38 -4.24 -2.43 -7.72
N ILE A 39 -4.54 -2.00 -8.96
CA ILE A 39 -5.92 -1.88 -9.44
C ILE A 39 -6.62 -3.25 -9.37
N ILE A 40 -5.99 -4.31 -9.88
CA ILE A 40 -6.59 -5.65 -9.87
C ILE A 40 -6.88 -6.11 -8.45
N LEU A 41 -5.94 -5.92 -7.51
CA LEU A 41 -6.14 -6.29 -6.11
C LEU A 41 -7.30 -5.53 -5.47
N ASN A 42 -7.34 -4.22 -5.65
CA ASN A 42 -8.38 -3.38 -5.04
C ASN A 42 -9.75 -3.55 -5.70
N MET A 43 -9.78 -3.87 -7.00
CA MET A 43 -11.04 -4.12 -7.74
C MET A 43 -11.78 -5.35 -7.22
N ARG A 44 -11.07 -6.32 -6.60
CA ARG A 44 -11.71 -7.47 -5.96
C ARG A 44 -12.71 -7.07 -4.88
N TYR A 45 -12.39 -6.07 -4.05
CA TYR A 45 -13.33 -5.58 -3.03
C TYR A 45 -14.64 -5.05 -3.64
N VAL A 46 -14.60 -4.55 -4.87
CA VAL A 46 -15.78 -4.03 -5.58
C VAL A 46 -16.54 -5.15 -6.30
N VAL A 47 -15.82 -6.07 -6.95
CA VAL A 47 -16.42 -7.14 -7.77
C VAL A 47 -16.91 -8.31 -6.93
N GLU A 48 -16.13 -8.71 -5.93
CA GLU A 48 -16.40 -9.86 -5.05
C GLU A 48 -17.05 -9.44 -3.73
N GLY A 49 -17.28 -8.13 -3.54
CA GLY A 49 -17.73 -7.56 -2.28
C GLY A 49 -16.61 -7.41 -1.24
N MET A 50 -16.91 -6.69 -0.17
CA MET A 50 -15.94 -6.43 0.91
C MET A 50 -15.44 -7.75 1.51
N GLU A 51 -16.37 -8.64 1.82
CA GLU A 51 -16.11 -9.96 2.39
C GLU A 51 -15.16 -10.79 1.50
N GLY A 52 -15.50 -11.00 0.22
CA GLY A 52 -14.67 -11.77 -0.70
C GLY A 52 -13.27 -11.16 -0.91
N GLY A 53 -13.18 -9.83 -0.94
CA GLY A 53 -11.90 -9.11 -0.99
C GLY A 53 -11.03 -9.36 0.24
N ILE A 54 -11.63 -9.37 1.45
CA ILE A 54 -10.93 -9.68 2.69
C ILE A 54 -10.49 -11.15 2.72
N MET A 55 -11.39 -12.08 2.41
CA MET A 55 -11.09 -13.52 2.40
C MET A 55 -9.91 -13.85 1.48
N PHE A 56 -9.87 -13.21 0.31
CA PHE A 56 -8.76 -13.33 -0.62
C PHE A 56 -7.45 -12.83 -0.01
N PHE A 57 -7.47 -11.66 0.64
CA PHE A 57 -6.31 -11.10 1.31
C PHE A 57 -5.84 -11.99 2.47
N THR A 58 -6.74 -12.47 3.33
CA THR A 58 -6.43 -13.44 4.38
C THR A 58 -5.73 -14.66 3.79
N GLY A 59 -6.26 -15.23 2.70
CA GLY A 59 -5.65 -16.38 2.04
C GLY A 59 -4.23 -16.13 1.50
N ILE A 60 -3.88 -14.89 1.13
CA ILE A 60 -2.49 -14.54 0.80
C ILE A 60 -1.63 -14.67 2.05
N PHE A 61 -2.07 -14.09 3.17
CA PHE A 61 -1.29 -14.08 4.40
C PHE A 61 -1.25 -15.42 5.11
N ASP A 62 -2.29 -16.26 4.99
CA ASP A 62 -2.32 -17.62 5.49
C ASP A 62 -1.11 -18.42 5.02
N VAL A 63 -0.78 -18.35 3.73
CA VAL A 63 0.36 -19.08 3.16
C VAL A 63 1.64 -18.71 3.89
N VAL A 64 1.89 -17.42 4.12
CA VAL A 64 3.14 -16.94 4.72
C VAL A 64 3.17 -17.13 6.23
N ALA A 65 2.04 -16.88 6.90
CA ALA A 65 1.91 -17.04 8.34
C ALA A 65 2.10 -18.50 8.77
N HIS A 66 1.72 -19.47 7.94
CA HIS A 66 1.92 -20.90 8.23
C HIS A 66 3.27 -21.48 7.81
N LEU A 67 4.07 -20.75 7.01
CA LEU A 67 5.42 -21.21 6.69
C LEU A 67 6.27 -21.32 7.96
N GLY A 68 6.89 -22.49 8.14
CA GLY A 68 7.79 -22.78 9.25
C GLY A 68 7.12 -23.15 10.56
N ILE A 69 5.79 -23.26 10.61
CA ILE A 69 5.05 -23.68 11.80
C ILE A 69 4.98 -25.21 11.87
N GLY A 70 5.41 -25.78 12.99
CA GLY A 70 5.35 -27.20 13.29
C GLY A 70 3.92 -27.70 13.55
N LYS A 71 3.71 -29.01 13.37
CA LYS A 71 2.40 -29.62 13.64
C LYS A 71 2.04 -29.48 15.13
N GLY A 72 0.91 -28.83 15.42
CA GLY A 72 0.42 -28.62 16.79
C GLY A 72 0.94 -27.35 17.46
N GLU A 73 1.78 -26.56 16.78
CA GLU A 73 2.17 -25.22 17.26
C GLU A 73 1.01 -24.24 17.03
N THR A 74 0.76 -23.39 18.03
CA THR A 74 -0.28 -22.36 18.02
C THR A 74 0.35 -20.99 18.34
N PRO A 75 1.13 -20.43 17.41
CA PRO A 75 1.80 -19.16 17.64
C PRO A 75 0.79 -18.02 17.84
N ALA A 76 1.20 -17.00 18.60
CA ALA A 76 0.30 -15.92 19.02
C ALA A 76 -0.30 -15.11 17.85
N ILE A 77 0.37 -15.07 16.68
CA ILE A 77 -0.17 -14.40 15.49
C ILE A 77 -1.31 -15.16 14.82
N LEU A 78 -1.60 -16.40 15.22
CA LEU A 78 -2.63 -17.23 14.60
C LEU A 78 -3.82 -17.41 15.54
N THR A 79 -5.02 -17.28 15.00
CA THR A 79 -6.27 -17.52 15.72
C THR A 79 -7.31 -18.21 14.82
N THR A 80 -8.38 -18.69 15.44
CA THR A 80 -9.50 -19.30 14.71
C THR A 80 -10.51 -18.25 14.28
N CYS A 81 -11.30 -18.62 13.29
CA CYS A 81 -12.29 -17.76 12.67
C CYS A 81 -13.61 -18.51 12.58
N ALA A 82 -14.73 -17.85 12.91
CA ALA A 82 -16.04 -18.49 12.92
C ALA A 82 -16.34 -19.11 11.54
N GLY A 83 -16.68 -20.40 11.52
CA GLY A 83 -16.99 -21.12 10.28
C GLY A 83 -15.82 -21.32 9.29
N ASN A 84 -14.61 -20.81 9.60
CA ASN A 84 -13.53 -20.64 8.63
C ASN A 84 -13.89 -19.66 7.49
N ASP A 85 -14.80 -18.72 7.75
CA ASP A 85 -15.39 -17.86 6.72
C ASP A 85 -14.48 -16.68 6.30
N CYS A 86 -13.39 -16.41 7.02
CA CYS A 86 -12.50 -15.29 6.72
C CYS A 86 -11.37 -15.59 5.74
N THR A 87 -11.32 -16.79 5.14
CA THR A 87 -10.32 -17.13 4.12
C THR A 87 -10.91 -17.86 2.92
N VAL A 88 -10.23 -17.78 1.78
CA VAL A 88 -10.51 -18.62 0.60
C VAL A 88 -9.76 -19.96 0.62
N LEU A 89 -8.97 -20.24 1.65
CA LEU A 89 -8.15 -21.44 1.79
C LEU A 89 -8.64 -22.32 2.94
N THR A 90 -9.52 -23.26 2.64
CA THR A 90 -10.11 -24.19 3.63
C THR A 90 -9.14 -25.21 4.22
N SER A 91 -7.88 -25.23 3.76
CA SER A 91 -6.83 -26.12 4.26
C SER A 91 -6.19 -25.64 5.57
N TYR A 92 -6.42 -24.38 5.94
CA TYR A 92 -5.96 -23.81 7.20
C TYR A 92 -7.14 -23.68 8.17
N GLU A 93 -6.92 -24.08 9.42
CA GLU A 93 -7.92 -23.97 10.51
C GLU A 93 -7.70 -22.72 11.38
N THR A 94 -6.53 -22.11 11.26
CA THR A 94 -6.15 -20.86 11.92
C THR A 94 -5.65 -19.87 10.87
N HIS A 95 -5.70 -18.58 11.20
CA HIS A 95 -5.39 -17.46 10.30
C HIS A 95 -4.67 -16.34 11.06
N PRO A 96 -3.95 -15.44 10.37
CA PRO A 96 -3.37 -14.26 10.99
C PRO A 96 -4.42 -13.52 11.83
N SER A 97 -4.15 -13.28 13.11
CA SER A 97 -5.14 -12.73 14.06
C SER A 97 -5.63 -11.35 13.63
N TRP A 98 -4.74 -10.56 13.02
CA TRP A 98 -5.10 -9.29 12.42
C TRP A 98 -6.08 -9.46 11.24
N ALA A 99 -5.95 -10.51 10.43
CA ALA A 99 -6.82 -10.74 9.29
C ALA A 99 -8.21 -11.20 9.75
N VAL A 100 -8.29 -12.05 10.78
CA VAL A 100 -9.55 -12.41 11.44
C VAL A 100 -10.24 -11.17 12.00
N ALA A 101 -9.51 -10.34 12.76
CA ALA A 101 -10.05 -9.09 13.29
C ALA A 101 -10.50 -8.11 12.20
N PHE A 102 -9.82 -8.10 11.03
CA PHE A 102 -10.22 -7.30 9.88
C PHE A 102 -11.52 -7.82 9.26
N TYR A 103 -11.65 -9.13 9.10
CA TYR A 103 -12.87 -9.75 8.61
C TYR A 103 -14.05 -9.44 9.55
N ASP A 104 -13.94 -9.69 10.86
CA ASP A 104 -15.02 -9.41 11.81
C ASP A 104 -15.42 -7.93 11.78
N ARG A 105 -14.45 -7.03 11.72
CA ARG A 105 -14.73 -5.58 11.70
C ARG A 105 -15.46 -5.12 10.45
N PHE A 106 -15.15 -5.67 9.27
CA PHE A 106 -15.59 -5.11 7.99
C PHE A 106 -16.55 -6.01 7.19
N ALA A 107 -16.61 -7.31 7.47
CA ALA A 107 -17.64 -8.20 6.93
C ALA A 107 -18.88 -8.25 7.85
N GLN A 108 -18.67 -8.22 9.17
CA GLN A 108 -19.76 -8.33 10.15
C GLN A 108 -20.10 -7.00 10.86
N GLY A 109 -19.30 -5.96 10.63
CA GLY A 109 -19.50 -4.65 11.26
C GLY A 109 -20.59 -3.78 10.62
N PRO A 110 -20.82 -2.58 11.18
CA PRO A 110 -21.79 -1.62 10.65
C PRO A 110 -21.46 -1.20 9.21
N SER A 111 -22.50 -1.00 8.40
CA SER A 111 -22.36 -0.61 6.98
C SER A 111 -21.60 0.71 6.77
N THR A 112 -21.63 1.61 7.75
CA THR A 112 -20.84 2.86 7.74
C THR A 112 -19.34 2.59 7.71
N ARG A 113 -18.86 1.59 8.46
CA ARG A 113 -17.45 1.20 8.49
C ARG A 113 -17.01 0.61 7.15
N VAL A 114 -17.88 -0.20 6.54
CA VAL A 114 -17.67 -0.76 5.20
C VAL A 114 -17.59 0.34 4.15
N ALA A 115 -18.50 1.33 4.20
CA ALA A 115 -18.49 2.47 3.30
C ALA A 115 -17.20 3.31 3.42
N LEU A 116 -16.71 3.53 4.64
CA LEU A 116 -15.44 4.21 4.88
C LEU A 116 -14.27 3.42 4.29
N LEU A 117 -14.24 2.10 4.45
CA LEU A 117 -13.18 1.28 3.87
C LEU A 117 -13.22 1.29 2.34
N TYR A 118 -14.40 1.23 1.73
CA TYR A 118 -14.55 1.44 0.29
C TYR A 118 -14.02 2.81 -0.15
N GLY A 119 -14.39 3.88 0.57
CA GLY A 119 -13.88 5.22 0.32
C GLY A 119 -12.36 5.25 0.35
N HIS A 120 -11.75 4.70 1.40
CA HIS A 120 -10.30 4.59 1.49
C HIS A 120 -9.70 3.82 0.29
N ILE A 121 -10.15 2.59 0.02
CA ILE A 121 -9.58 1.74 -1.03
C ILE A 121 -9.69 2.40 -2.41
N ILE A 122 -10.87 2.90 -2.78
CA ILE A 122 -11.14 3.47 -4.10
C ILE A 122 -10.33 4.74 -4.30
N PHE A 123 -10.44 5.71 -3.38
CA PHE A 123 -9.77 6.99 -3.54
C PHE A 123 -8.25 6.87 -3.36
N ASN A 124 -7.75 5.94 -2.53
CA ASN A 124 -6.31 5.65 -2.46
C ASN A 124 -5.80 5.08 -3.78
N THR A 125 -6.56 4.20 -4.43
CA THR A 125 -6.20 3.64 -5.74
C THR A 125 -6.12 4.73 -6.81
N ILE A 126 -7.11 5.63 -6.86
CA ILE A 126 -7.12 6.75 -7.81
C ILE A 126 -5.90 7.65 -7.57
N ALA A 127 -5.59 7.97 -6.32
CA ALA A 127 -4.42 8.77 -5.96
C ALA A 127 -3.10 8.07 -6.35
N LEU A 128 -2.94 6.79 -6.03
CA LEU A 128 -1.76 5.99 -6.36
C LEU A 128 -1.50 5.97 -7.87
N VAL A 129 -2.52 5.66 -8.67
CA VAL A 129 -2.43 5.59 -10.13
C VAL A 129 -2.16 6.98 -10.72
N SER A 130 -2.88 8.00 -10.27
CA SER A 130 -2.74 9.37 -10.77
C SER A 130 -1.36 9.95 -10.47
N ALA A 131 -0.84 9.75 -9.25
CA ALA A 131 0.51 10.17 -8.86
C ALA A 131 1.57 9.46 -9.71
N THR A 132 1.40 8.15 -9.94
CA THR A 132 2.31 7.35 -10.77
C THR A 132 2.38 7.87 -12.20
N ILE A 133 1.23 8.13 -12.82
CA ILE A 133 1.17 8.68 -14.18
C ILE A 133 1.83 10.06 -14.23
N GLN A 134 1.63 10.92 -13.23
CA GLN A 134 2.20 12.27 -13.21
C GLN A 134 3.73 12.28 -13.16
N ILE A 135 4.36 11.30 -12.51
CA ILE A 135 5.82 11.18 -12.52
C ILE A 135 6.37 10.91 -13.93
N PHE A 136 5.68 10.10 -14.72
CA PHE A 136 6.11 9.76 -16.09
C PHE A 136 5.55 10.70 -17.15
N ARG A 137 4.62 11.58 -16.79
CA ARG A 137 4.03 12.61 -17.65
C ARG A 137 4.06 13.97 -16.95
N PRO A 138 5.26 14.56 -16.79
CA PRO A 138 5.43 15.82 -16.07
C PRO A 138 4.72 16.99 -16.77
N GLY A 139 4.48 18.06 -16.00
CA GLY A 139 3.91 19.32 -16.51
C GLY A 139 4.73 19.88 -17.66
N GLY A 140 4.05 20.44 -18.67
CA GLY A 140 4.66 20.92 -19.91
C GLY A 140 4.63 19.90 -21.07
N GLN A 141 4.66 18.60 -20.77
CA GLN A 141 4.52 17.54 -21.78
C GLN A 141 3.09 17.00 -21.89
N TYR A 142 2.31 17.11 -20.82
CA TYR A 142 0.96 16.55 -20.75
C TYR A 142 -0.07 17.62 -20.40
N LYS A 143 -0.98 17.92 -21.35
CA LYS A 143 -2.00 18.98 -21.22
C LYS A 143 -2.91 18.80 -19.99
N ALA A 144 -3.17 17.56 -19.59
CA ALA A 144 -4.03 17.26 -18.45
C ALA A 144 -3.26 17.09 -17.12
N HIS A 145 -1.97 17.44 -17.05
CA HIS A 145 -1.16 17.29 -15.83
C HIS A 145 -1.80 17.99 -14.62
N LYS A 146 -2.29 19.23 -14.81
CA LYS A 146 -2.96 20.01 -13.75
C LYS A 146 -4.26 19.37 -13.27
N LEU A 147 -5.06 18.83 -14.19
CA LEU A 147 -6.31 18.14 -13.84
C LEU A 147 -6.01 16.86 -13.05
N LEU A 148 -5.04 16.07 -13.52
CA LEU A 148 -4.64 14.84 -12.86
C LEU A 148 -4.06 15.12 -11.45
N GLY A 149 -3.30 16.20 -11.30
CA GLY A 149 -2.81 16.71 -10.01
C GLY A 149 -3.95 16.97 -9.01
N ARG A 150 -5.00 17.66 -9.46
CA ARG A 150 -6.20 17.93 -8.65
C ARG A 150 -6.94 16.66 -8.27
N ILE A 151 -7.16 15.75 -9.24
CA ILE A 151 -7.80 14.45 -8.99
C ILE A 151 -7.01 13.67 -7.95
N SER A 152 -5.68 13.58 -8.11
CA SER A 152 -4.79 12.89 -7.17
C SER A 152 -4.89 13.47 -5.76
N PHE A 153 -4.82 14.80 -5.63
CA PHE A 153 -4.84 15.46 -4.32
C PHE A 153 -6.20 15.32 -3.61
N VAL A 154 -7.31 15.56 -4.32
CA VAL A 154 -8.65 15.38 -3.74
C VAL A 154 -8.87 13.94 -3.32
N SER A 155 -8.45 12.98 -4.16
CA SER A 155 -8.59 11.56 -3.84
C SER A 155 -7.77 11.17 -2.61
N VAL A 156 -6.51 11.63 -2.48
CA VAL A 156 -5.73 11.29 -1.28
C VAL A 156 -6.32 11.92 -0.02
N VAL A 157 -6.86 13.14 -0.09
CA VAL A 157 -7.53 13.76 1.06
C VAL A 157 -8.75 12.94 1.50
N ILE A 158 -9.65 12.59 0.57
CA ILE A 158 -10.84 11.79 0.89
C ILE A 158 -10.41 10.43 1.47
N SER A 159 -9.46 9.76 0.81
CA SER A 159 -8.93 8.47 1.26
C SER A 159 -8.37 8.53 2.69
N LEU A 160 -7.55 9.53 3.00
CA LEU A 160 -6.94 9.69 4.32
C LEU A 160 -7.96 10.12 5.37
N THR A 161 -9.00 10.88 5.02
CA THR A 161 -10.12 11.18 5.92
C THR A 161 -10.87 9.90 6.27
N CYS A 162 -11.23 9.07 5.29
CA CYS A 162 -11.87 7.78 5.53
C CYS A 162 -11.01 6.87 6.43
N ALA A 163 -9.72 6.76 6.11
CA ALA A 163 -8.78 5.99 6.92
C ALA A 163 -8.63 6.55 8.33
N GLY A 164 -8.54 7.87 8.49
CA GLY A 164 -8.41 8.52 9.80
C GLY A 164 -9.60 8.23 10.72
N ILE A 165 -10.83 8.25 10.18
CA ILE A 165 -12.03 7.88 10.94
C ILE A 165 -11.97 6.41 11.36
N LEU A 166 -11.59 5.51 10.45
CA LEU A 166 -11.42 4.09 10.77
C LEU A 166 -10.34 3.88 11.84
N THR A 167 -9.22 4.60 11.75
CA THR A 167 -8.10 4.57 12.69
C THR A 167 -8.47 5.04 14.09
N ALA A 168 -9.42 5.97 14.23
CA ALA A 168 -9.89 6.40 15.54
C ALA A 168 -10.55 5.25 16.34
N GLU A 169 -11.02 4.19 15.67
CA GLU A 169 -11.65 3.01 16.30
C GLU A 169 -10.68 1.83 16.49
N LEU A 170 -9.38 2.01 16.26
CA LEU A 170 -8.38 0.91 16.24
C LEU A 170 -7.74 0.61 17.61
N SER A 171 -7.79 1.53 18.57
CA SER A 171 -7.04 1.43 19.84
C SER A 171 -7.36 0.18 20.66
N ASP A 172 -8.58 -0.32 20.54
CA ASP A 172 -9.10 -1.41 21.38
C ASP A 172 -8.92 -2.78 20.73
N VAL A 173 -8.32 -2.84 19.53
CA VAL A 173 -8.10 -4.09 18.79
C VAL A 173 -6.70 -4.64 19.09
N VAL A 174 -6.63 -5.65 19.97
CA VAL A 174 -5.37 -6.31 20.39
C VAL A 174 -4.60 -6.83 19.19
N ALA A 175 -5.27 -7.54 18.29
CA ALA A 175 -4.69 -8.12 17.07
C ALA A 175 -4.02 -7.09 16.15
N TYR A 176 -4.33 -5.80 16.32
CA TYR A 176 -3.71 -4.72 15.57
C TYR A 176 -2.56 -4.04 16.30
N GLY A 177 -2.28 -4.34 17.57
CA GLY A 177 -1.22 -3.70 18.34
C GLY A 177 -1.66 -2.40 19.04
N HIS A 178 -2.96 -2.24 19.28
CA HIS A 178 -3.54 -1.16 20.09
C HIS A 178 -3.12 0.26 19.63
N TRP A 179 -2.92 1.16 20.60
CA TRP A 179 -2.51 2.55 20.43
C TRP A 179 -1.25 2.73 19.58
N TRP A 180 -0.31 1.79 19.62
CA TRP A 180 0.94 1.91 18.88
C TRP A 180 0.70 1.91 17.37
N THR A 181 -0.18 1.03 16.89
CA THR A 181 -0.61 1.00 15.49
C THR A 181 -1.54 2.16 15.17
N THR A 182 -2.42 2.56 16.09
CA THR A 182 -3.26 3.76 15.89
C THR A 182 -2.42 4.99 15.60
N PHE A 183 -1.41 5.29 16.43
CA PHE A 183 -0.50 6.42 16.19
C PHE A 183 0.37 6.22 14.96
N GLY A 184 0.83 4.99 14.71
CA GLY A 184 1.59 4.67 13.50
C GLY A 184 0.79 4.90 12.22
N LEU A 185 -0.50 4.57 12.18
CA LEU A 185 -1.36 4.83 11.01
C LEU A 185 -1.60 6.33 10.79
N TYR A 186 -1.76 7.12 11.87
CA TYR A 186 -1.78 8.59 11.74
C TYR A 186 -0.44 9.12 11.24
N PHE A 187 0.67 8.57 11.71
CA PHE A 187 1.99 8.91 11.21
C PHE A 187 2.14 8.56 9.72
N LEU A 188 1.71 7.38 9.29
CA LEU A 188 1.68 6.98 7.88
C LEU A 188 0.88 7.98 7.02
N ALA A 189 -0.29 8.41 7.50
CA ALA A 189 -1.09 9.43 6.84
C ALA A 189 -0.30 10.76 6.71
N LEU A 190 0.42 11.18 7.76
CA LEU A 190 1.29 12.35 7.73
C LEU A 190 2.41 12.23 6.69
N THR A 191 3.05 11.06 6.59
CA THR A 191 4.10 10.83 5.58
C THR A 191 3.58 11.00 4.15
N THR A 192 2.28 10.85 3.93
CA THR A 192 1.66 11.02 2.60
C THR A 192 1.16 12.45 2.36
N ILE A 193 0.41 13.02 3.31
CA ILE A 193 -0.23 14.33 3.12
C ILE A 193 0.75 15.50 3.17
N VAL A 194 1.83 15.40 3.97
CA VAL A 194 2.82 16.47 4.10
C VAL A 194 3.57 16.69 2.79
N PRO A 195 4.15 15.65 2.13
CA PRO A 195 4.76 15.83 0.80
C PRO A 195 3.79 16.33 -0.27
N ALA A 196 2.54 15.84 -0.27
CA ALA A 196 1.52 16.30 -1.21
C ALA A 196 1.26 17.81 -1.07
N THR A 197 1.06 18.26 0.17
CA THR A 197 0.80 19.67 0.50
C THR A 197 1.98 20.56 0.14
N LEU A 198 3.21 20.15 0.49
CA LEU A 198 4.41 20.92 0.16
C LEU A 198 4.61 21.03 -1.35
N GLY A 199 4.35 19.97 -2.12
CA GLY A 199 4.38 20.06 -3.58
C GLY A 199 3.40 21.09 -4.14
N ILE A 200 2.19 21.21 -3.57
CA ILE A 200 1.22 22.24 -3.97
C ILE A 200 1.72 23.63 -3.59
N VAL A 201 2.24 23.80 -2.38
CA VAL A 201 2.78 25.09 -1.91
C VAL A 201 3.88 25.59 -2.84
N PHE A 202 4.81 24.72 -3.26
CA PHE A 202 5.92 25.13 -4.12
C PHE A 202 5.49 25.44 -5.56
N VAL A 203 4.52 24.71 -6.14
CA VAL A 203 4.03 25.06 -7.48
C VAL A 203 3.26 26.38 -7.48
N VAL A 204 2.49 26.67 -6.42
CA VAL A 204 1.80 27.97 -6.27
C VAL A 204 2.80 29.12 -6.16
N LYS A 205 3.96 28.89 -5.52
CA LYS A 205 5.07 29.84 -5.43
C LYS A 205 5.91 29.95 -6.72
N GLY A 206 5.61 29.16 -7.75
CA GLY A 206 6.38 29.11 -9.00
C GLY A 206 7.71 28.34 -8.90
N ASP A 207 8.01 27.70 -7.76
CA ASP A 207 9.22 26.89 -7.56
C ASP A 207 8.98 25.47 -8.09
N LEU A 208 9.09 25.32 -9.41
CA LEU A 208 8.81 24.07 -10.12
C LEU A 208 9.80 22.95 -9.75
N GLU A 209 11.03 23.30 -9.38
CA GLU A 209 12.04 22.32 -8.96
C GLU A 209 11.65 21.70 -7.61
N LYS A 210 11.34 22.52 -6.60
CA LYS A 210 10.89 21.98 -5.31
C LYS A 210 9.55 21.26 -5.44
N HIS A 211 8.64 21.76 -6.26
CA HIS A 211 7.42 21.02 -6.59
C HIS A 211 7.75 19.60 -7.07
N ARG A 212 8.64 19.46 -8.06
CA ARG A 212 9.07 18.15 -8.58
C ARG A 212 9.61 17.25 -7.46
N ILE A 213 10.50 17.75 -6.62
CA ILE A 213 11.09 17.00 -5.50
C ILE A 213 10.01 16.48 -4.55
N TRP A 214 9.08 17.34 -4.16
CA TRP A 214 8.00 16.95 -3.24
C TRP A 214 6.99 15.98 -3.88
N MET A 215 6.74 16.06 -5.20
CA MET A 215 5.88 15.10 -5.89
C MET A 215 6.52 13.71 -6.03
N TRP A 216 7.85 13.63 -6.15
CA TRP A 216 8.56 12.35 -6.01
C TRP A 216 8.39 11.76 -4.62
N ARG A 217 8.55 12.57 -3.57
CA ARG A 217 8.36 12.13 -2.18
C ARG A 217 6.92 11.69 -1.90
N TYR A 218 5.93 12.45 -2.37
CA TYR A 218 4.52 12.07 -2.27
C TYR A 218 4.23 10.75 -2.96
N THR A 219 4.72 10.57 -4.19
CA THR A 219 4.53 9.31 -4.92
C THR A 219 5.26 8.16 -4.22
N GLY A 220 6.46 8.40 -3.67
CA GLY A 220 7.15 7.45 -2.81
C GLY A 220 6.34 7.06 -1.59
N ALA A 221 5.76 8.03 -0.88
CA ALA A 221 4.97 7.81 0.32
C ALA A 221 3.71 6.98 0.02
N ILE A 222 2.96 7.29 -1.04
CA ILE A 222 1.74 6.53 -1.38
C ILE A 222 2.05 5.12 -1.89
N TRP A 223 3.16 4.94 -2.61
CA TRP A 223 3.68 3.62 -2.96
C TRP A 223 4.15 2.85 -1.73
N GLY A 224 4.78 3.54 -0.78
CA GLY A 224 5.19 3.00 0.51
C GLY A 224 4.00 2.49 1.30
N ALA A 225 3.02 3.36 1.55
CA ALA A 225 1.79 3.05 2.27
C ALA A 225 0.95 1.94 1.62
N TYR A 226 1.09 1.69 0.31
CA TYR A 226 0.37 0.61 -0.36
C TYR A 226 1.20 -0.69 -0.46
N TRP A 227 2.34 -0.64 -1.15
CA TRP A 227 3.11 -1.84 -1.49
C TRP A 227 4.13 -2.21 -0.42
N ILE A 228 4.90 -1.25 0.08
CA ILE A 228 5.92 -1.53 1.11
C ILE A 228 5.22 -1.95 2.40
N PHE A 229 4.10 -1.29 2.73
CA PHE A 229 3.27 -1.66 3.87
C PHE A 229 2.90 -3.15 3.83
N ARG A 230 2.36 -3.63 2.71
CA ARG A 230 1.98 -5.04 2.51
C ARG A 230 3.19 -5.98 2.49
N ALA A 231 4.30 -5.56 1.90
CA ALA A 231 5.53 -6.35 1.88
C ALA A 231 6.09 -6.54 3.30
N GLU A 232 6.11 -5.47 4.11
CA GLU A 232 6.52 -5.54 5.50
C GLU A 232 5.56 -6.39 6.33
N MET A 233 4.25 -6.28 6.13
CA MET A 233 3.28 -7.19 6.76
C MET A 233 3.61 -8.66 6.46
N LEU A 234 3.86 -9.01 5.19
CA LEU A 234 4.19 -10.39 4.80
C LEU A 234 5.50 -10.85 5.46
N LEU A 235 6.50 -9.97 5.57
CA LEU A 235 7.76 -10.28 6.22
C LEU A 235 7.60 -10.45 7.73
N VAL A 236 6.77 -9.64 8.40
CA VAL A 236 6.50 -9.78 9.82
C VAL A 236 5.75 -11.09 10.09
N ASP A 237 4.69 -11.38 9.32
CA ASP A 237 3.96 -12.65 9.45
C ASP A 237 4.84 -13.87 9.14
N LEU A 238 5.86 -13.73 8.28
CA LEU A 238 6.84 -14.79 8.02
C LEU A 238 7.82 -14.99 9.18
N LEU A 239 8.34 -13.90 9.75
CA LEU A 239 9.53 -13.92 10.61
C LEU A 239 9.22 -13.83 12.11
N VAL A 240 8.04 -13.32 12.48
CA VAL A 240 7.70 -13.01 13.87
C VAL A 240 6.36 -13.65 14.23
N LYS A 241 6.41 -14.90 14.68
CA LYS A 241 5.22 -15.72 14.94
C LYS A 241 4.57 -15.47 16.30
N ASP A 242 5.32 -15.00 17.29
CA ASP A 242 4.85 -14.89 18.67
C ASP A 242 4.63 -13.45 19.14
N ALA A 243 4.51 -12.49 18.22
CA ALA A 243 4.28 -11.09 18.55
C ALA A 243 3.04 -10.54 17.84
N GLU A 244 1.89 -10.70 18.50
CA GLU A 244 0.62 -10.17 18.02
C GLU A 244 0.67 -8.64 17.84
N GLY A 245 0.00 -8.14 16.81
CA GLY A 245 -0.11 -6.71 16.51
C GLY A 245 1.11 -6.10 15.81
N LEU A 246 2.28 -6.76 15.80
CA LEU A 246 3.45 -6.24 15.09
C LEU A 246 3.26 -6.15 13.58
N THR A 247 2.43 -7.04 13.02
CA THR A 247 2.16 -7.09 11.57
C THR A 247 1.65 -5.77 11.04
N LEU A 248 0.79 -5.05 11.77
CA LEU A 248 0.35 -3.70 11.37
C LEU A 248 1.21 -2.59 12.00
N ALA A 249 1.70 -2.79 13.22
CA ALA A 249 2.48 -1.78 13.92
C ALA A 249 3.73 -1.39 13.13
N VAL A 250 4.57 -2.36 12.76
CA VAL A 250 5.85 -2.07 12.10
C VAL A 250 5.64 -1.30 10.79
N PRO A 251 4.81 -1.79 9.84
CA PRO A 251 4.63 -1.09 8.58
C PRO A 251 3.97 0.28 8.72
N SER A 252 3.15 0.50 9.74
CA SER A 252 2.53 1.80 9.99
C SER A 252 3.55 2.91 10.30
N TRP A 253 4.68 2.56 10.92
CA TRP A 253 5.75 3.51 11.21
C TRP A 253 6.78 3.65 10.08
N THR A 254 7.03 2.58 9.32
CA THR A 254 8.21 2.52 8.44
C THR A 254 7.88 2.68 6.96
N SER A 255 6.78 2.08 6.48
CA SER A 255 6.51 1.93 5.04
C SER A 255 6.51 3.24 4.25
N GLY A 256 5.89 4.30 4.78
CA GLY A 256 5.84 5.61 4.14
C GLY A 256 7.22 6.26 4.03
N LEU A 257 8.04 6.16 5.09
CA LEU A 257 9.42 6.69 5.10
C LEU A 257 10.32 5.93 4.13
N ILE A 258 10.24 4.60 4.10
CA ILE A 258 10.99 3.77 3.15
C ILE A 258 10.58 4.13 1.73
N GLY A 259 9.28 4.30 1.47
CA GLY A 259 8.76 4.73 0.17
C GLY A 259 9.33 6.08 -0.27
N ILE A 260 9.36 7.07 0.62
CA ILE A 260 9.98 8.38 0.38
C ILE A 260 11.47 8.23 0.06
N ALA A 261 12.21 7.46 0.86
CA ALA A 261 13.64 7.26 0.68
C ALA A 261 13.96 6.60 -0.68
N LEU A 262 13.24 5.54 -1.05
CA LEU A 262 13.40 4.86 -2.33
C LEU A 262 13.07 5.78 -3.50
N ALA A 263 11.99 6.56 -3.42
CA ALA A 263 11.62 7.51 -4.46
C ALA A 263 12.68 8.61 -4.63
N GLU A 264 13.28 9.09 -3.55
CA GLU A 264 14.37 10.05 -3.58
C GLU A 264 15.64 9.46 -4.22
N ILE A 265 15.98 8.21 -3.92
CA ILE A 265 17.09 7.48 -4.57
C ILE A 265 16.84 7.35 -6.08
N ILE A 266 15.62 6.94 -6.47
CA ILE A 266 15.23 6.78 -7.88
C ILE A 266 15.31 8.13 -8.59
N ARG A 267 14.74 9.19 -8.03
CA ARG A 267 14.76 10.55 -8.57
C ARG A 267 16.19 11.00 -8.86
N ARG A 268 17.10 10.89 -7.89
CA ARG A 268 18.50 11.28 -8.05
C ARG A 268 19.19 10.51 -9.17
N ARG A 269 18.90 9.21 -9.33
CA ARG A 269 19.44 8.39 -10.44
C ARG A 269 18.91 8.82 -11.80
N VAL A 270 17.63 9.21 -11.87
CA VAL A 270 17.02 9.75 -13.10
C VAL A 270 17.67 11.09 -13.46
N ASP A 271 17.80 12.01 -12.51
CA ASP A 271 18.41 13.33 -12.72
C ASP A 271 19.88 13.20 -13.20
N GLN A 272 20.66 12.26 -12.65
CA GLN A 272 22.03 11.99 -13.12
C GLN A 272 22.08 11.46 -14.57
N SER A 273 21.09 10.67 -14.99
CA SER A 273 21.06 10.12 -16.36
C SER A 273 20.74 11.17 -17.43
N THR A 274 19.97 12.20 -17.09
CA THR A 274 19.65 13.30 -18.01
C THR A 274 20.83 14.24 -18.23
N HIS A 275 21.71 14.42 -17.23
CA HIS A 275 22.90 15.27 -17.36
C HIS A 275 24.08 14.60 -18.06
N SER A 276 24.06 13.27 -18.25
CA SER A 276 25.15 12.50 -18.87
C SER A 276 24.96 12.18 -20.35
N SER A 277 23.88 12.67 -20.98
CA SER A 277 23.72 12.60 -22.43
C SER A 277 24.51 13.75 -23.08
N PRO A 278 25.54 13.48 -23.90
CA PRO A 278 26.23 14.54 -24.60
C PRO A 278 25.27 15.22 -25.57
N ILE A 279 25.21 16.55 -25.51
CA ILE A 279 24.63 17.36 -26.57
C ILE A 279 25.49 17.08 -27.81
N THR A 280 25.04 16.17 -28.65
CA THR A 280 25.58 16.04 -30.00
C THR A 280 24.96 17.19 -30.79
N ALA A 281 25.76 18.25 -30.95
CA ALA A 281 25.56 19.28 -31.95
C ALA A 281 25.93 18.74 -33.34
#